data_AF-A0A841ENN0-F1
#
_entry.id   AF-A0A841ENN0-F1
#
_cell.length_a   1.000
_cell.length_b   1.000
_cell.length_c   1.000
_cell.angle_alpha   90.00
_cell.angle_beta   90.00
_cell.angle_gamma   90.00
#
_symmetry.space_group_name_H-M   'P 1'
#
loop_
_entity.id
_entity.type
_entity.pdbx_description
1 polymer ?
#
loop_
_entity_poly.entity_id
_entity_poly.type
_entity_poly.pdbx_seq_one_letter_code
_entity_poly.pdbx_strand_id
1 'polypeptide(L)'
;MTDQKVLEIFHAKSIVSTKEVQKINDFENTKPFSLHYELRLLLYLGIFLLSSGLGIVIYQNLDSIGHTVIVIFISFLVVACFAFSCWKKQNFTWDAVEQVNPFADFTLLLGCLSFLTLEGYLQYQYNLFGEKYGLITFISAIVFFFPAYFFDHRGVLSMAITAFASWVGVSISPLAVFSKNDFTAPYFIFTSIALGILYMAIGLLSEYRKLKQHFAFSYLLLGSNLSLIAGIAGVFSEHLKYLYILIVLAISIGLFFYAKIKQSYVFLLTGIVFAYIAITKAIFDIFPDDSMKVWFAAYYFIATGIGVIFLLFNLKKILKTAKQRL
;
A
#
# COMPACT_ATOMS: atom_id res chain seq x y z
N MET A 1 -19.59 23.14 6.81
CA MET A 1 -20.72 24.05 6.58
C MET A 1 -21.76 23.24 5.84
N THR A 2 -22.91 22.99 6.45
CA THR A 2 -23.98 22.16 5.87
C THR A 2 -24.61 22.91 4.69
N ASP A 3 -24.97 22.21 3.62
CA ASP A 3 -25.46 22.79 2.37
C ASP A 3 -26.68 23.71 2.57
N GLN A 4 -27.54 23.40 3.55
CA GLN A 4 -28.66 24.24 3.98
C GLN A 4 -28.23 25.63 4.47
N LYS A 5 -27.15 25.73 5.26
CA LYS A 5 -26.64 27.03 5.74
C LYS A 5 -26.07 27.88 4.60
N VAL A 6 -25.58 27.25 3.54
CA VAL A 6 -25.05 27.93 2.36
C VAL A 6 -26.21 28.51 1.53
N LEU A 7 -27.29 27.75 1.38
CA LEU A 7 -28.52 28.20 0.69
C LEU A 7 -29.21 29.36 1.43
N GLU A 8 -29.28 29.33 2.75
CA GLU A 8 -29.81 30.43 3.57
C GLU A 8 -28.99 31.72 3.40
N ILE A 9 -27.66 31.62 3.34
CA ILE A 9 -26.77 32.77 3.11
C ILE A 9 -26.97 33.34 1.68
N PHE A 10 -27.17 32.47 0.68
CA PHE A 10 -27.41 32.90 -0.69
C PHE A 10 -28.78 33.55 -0.90
N HIS A 11 -29.80 33.05 -0.19
CA HIS A 11 -31.12 33.68 -0.13
C HIS A 11 -31.09 35.04 0.58
N ALA A 12 -30.39 35.13 1.72
CA ALA A 12 -30.21 36.38 2.47
C ALA A 12 -29.45 37.47 1.69
N LYS A 13 -28.62 37.08 0.72
CA LYS A 13 -27.90 38.00 -0.18
C LYS A 13 -28.65 38.32 -1.48
N SER A 14 -29.90 37.86 -1.63
CA SER A 14 -30.71 38.04 -2.86
C SER A 14 -30.05 37.50 -4.13
N ILE A 15 -29.14 36.53 -4.01
CA ILE A 15 -28.42 35.93 -5.15
C ILE A 15 -29.29 34.85 -5.82
N VAL A 16 -30.21 34.26 -5.06
CA VAL A 16 -31.04 33.12 -5.49
C VAL A 16 -32.50 33.39 -5.11
N SER A 17 -33.42 33.19 -6.06
CA SER A 17 -34.87 33.37 -5.88
C SER A 17 -35.46 32.31 -4.95
N THR A 18 -36.54 32.63 -4.23
CA THR A 18 -37.30 31.66 -3.40
C THR A 18 -37.71 30.40 -4.18
N LYS A 19 -38.03 30.54 -5.47
CA LYS A 19 -38.37 29.40 -6.35
C LYS A 19 -37.15 28.52 -6.66
N GLU A 20 -35.96 29.10 -6.74
CA GLU A 20 -34.72 28.38 -7.01
C GLU A 20 -34.22 27.68 -5.75
N VAL A 21 -34.38 28.29 -4.58
CA VAL A 21 -34.10 27.66 -3.28
C VAL A 21 -34.99 26.42 -3.07
N GLN A 22 -36.28 26.51 -3.38
CA GLN A 22 -37.18 25.35 -3.31
C GLN A 22 -36.73 24.23 -4.27
N LYS A 23 -36.43 24.55 -5.53
CA LYS A 23 -35.94 23.55 -6.49
C LYS A 23 -34.64 22.87 -6.05
N ILE A 24 -33.71 23.61 -5.45
CA ILE A 24 -32.44 23.05 -4.97
C ILE A 24 -32.66 22.18 -3.72
N ASN A 25 -33.52 22.60 -2.80
CA ASN A 25 -33.89 21.78 -1.65
C ASN A 25 -34.60 20.48 -2.08
N ASP A 26 -35.52 20.56 -3.03
CA ASP A 26 -36.20 19.39 -3.58
C ASP A 26 -35.19 18.44 -4.26
N PHE A 27 -34.22 18.99 -5.00
CA PHE A 27 -33.14 18.20 -5.61
C PHE A 27 -32.23 17.53 -4.58
N GLU A 28 -31.76 18.25 -3.55
CA GLU A 28 -30.90 17.67 -2.50
C GLU A 28 -31.66 16.63 -1.66
N ASN A 29 -32.96 16.83 -1.41
CA ASN A 29 -33.80 15.87 -0.68
C ASN A 29 -34.15 14.62 -1.50
N THR A 30 -34.16 14.71 -2.84
CA THR A 30 -34.47 13.59 -3.74
C THR A 30 -33.22 12.94 -4.33
N LYS A 31 -32.04 13.47 -4.03
CA LYS A 31 -30.77 12.95 -4.52
C LYS A 31 -30.52 11.54 -3.98
N PRO A 32 -30.38 10.52 -4.84
CA PRO A 32 -30.08 9.19 -4.38
C PRO A 32 -28.70 9.17 -3.73
N PHE A 33 -28.61 8.60 -2.53
CA PHE A 33 -27.35 8.42 -1.84
C PHE A 33 -26.46 7.44 -2.61
N SER A 34 -25.25 7.86 -2.94
CA SER A 34 -24.31 7.01 -3.68
C SER A 34 -23.67 5.99 -2.75
N LEU A 35 -24.19 4.76 -2.77
CA LEU A 35 -23.62 3.60 -2.06
C LEU A 35 -22.34 3.06 -2.72
N HIS A 36 -21.80 3.73 -3.73
CA HIS A 36 -20.70 3.22 -4.56
C HIS A 36 -19.46 2.83 -3.73
N TYR A 37 -19.05 3.69 -2.80
CA TYR A 37 -17.89 3.43 -1.94
C TYR A 37 -18.17 2.34 -0.90
N GLU A 38 -19.39 2.29 -0.38
CA GLU A 38 -19.81 1.33 0.64
C GLU A 38 -19.88 -0.09 0.07
N LEU A 39 -20.53 -0.26 -1.10
CA LEU A 39 -20.53 -1.55 -1.81
C LEU A 39 -19.13 -2.00 -2.17
N ARG A 40 -18.27 -1.07 -2.63
CA ARG A 40 -16.89 -1.39 -2.99
C ARG A 40 -16.10 -1.87 -1.77
N LEU A 41 -16.24 -1.20 -0.63
CA LEU A 41 -15.61 -1.59 0.63
C LEU A 41 -16.12 -2.97 1.08
N LEU A 42 -17.43 -3.19 1.04
CA LEU A 42 -18.04 -4.47 1.41
C LEU A 42 -17.56 -5.61 0.50
N LEU A 43 -17.37 -5.35 -0.79
CA LEU A 43 -16.89 -6.34 -1.74
C LEU A 43 -15.40 -6.68 -1.53
N TYR A 44 -14.54 -5.68 -1.28
CA TYR A 44 -13.14 -5.92 -0.88
C TYR A 44 -13.06 -6.73 0.41
N LEU A 45 -13.87 -6.37 1.40
CA LEU A 45 -13.93 -7.05 2.68
C LEU A 45 -14.47 -8.48 2.51
N GLY A 46 -15.46 -8.68 1.65
CA GLY A 46 -16.01 -9.99 1.30
C GLY A 46 -14.97 -10.89 0.64
N ILE A 47 -14.18 -10.39 -0.31
CA ILE A 47 -13.09 -11.15 -0.95
C ILE A 47 -12.01 -11.52 0.07
N PHE A 48 -11.66 -10.59 0.96
CA PHE A 48 -10.71 -10.84 2.03
C PHE A 48 -11.21 -11.90 3.02
N LEU A 49 -12.47 -11.80 3.48
CA LEU A 49 -13.10 -12.79 4.34
C LEU A 49 -13.23 -14.15 3.65
N LEU A 50 -13.60 -14.17 2.38
CA LEU A 50 -13.72 -15.40 1.60
C LEU A 50 -12.36 -16.08 1.46
N SER A 51 -11.32 -15.32 1.07
CA SER A 51 -9.96 -15.87 0.91
C SER A 51 -9.37 -16.37 2.23
N SER A 52 -9.55 -15.62 3.32
CA SER A 52 -9.09 -16.04 4.65
C SER A 52 -9.89 -17.23 5.19
N GLY A 53 -11.21 -17.21 5.03
CA GLY A 53 -12.10 -18.31 5.39
C GLY A 53 -11.76 -19.60 4.63
N LEU A 54 -11.53 -19.52 3.31
CA LEU A 54 -11.06 -20.64 2.51
C LEU A 54 -9.74 -21.19 3.05
N GLY A 55 -8.76 -20.32 3.33
CA GLY A 55 -7.49 -20.73 3.93
C GLY A 55 -7.64 -21.46 5.25
N ILE A 56 -8.51 -20.97 6.15
CA ILE A 56 -8.78 -21.60 7.45
C ILE A 56 -9.47 -22.95 7.29
N VAL A 57 -10.50 -23.03 6.43
CA VAL A 57 -11.23 -24.29 6.18
C VAL A 57 -10.28 -25.35 5.63
N ILE A 58 -9.41 -24.97 4.68
CA ILE A 58 -8.39 -25.87 4.14
C ILE A 58 -7.46 -26.34 5.25
N TYR A 59 -6.93 -25.42 6.06
CA TYR A 59 -6.01 -25.73 7.15
C TYR A 59 -6.61 -26.69 8.19
N GLN A 60 -7.89 -26.48 8.55
CA GLN A 60 -8.56 -27.32 9.55
C GLN A 60 -8.99 -28.69 9.02
N ASN A 61 -9.18 -28.83 7.70
CA ASN A 61 -9.70 -30.06 7.07
C ASN A 61 -8.64 -30.78 6.22
N LEU A 62 -7.35 -30.55 6.50
CA LEU A 62 -6.25 -31.21 5.80
C LEU A 62 -6.31 -32.73 5.90
N ASP A 63 -6.72 -33.26 7.05
CA ASP A 63 -6.73 -34.71 7.32
C ASP A 63 -8.07 -35.38 6.94
N SER A 64 -9.14 -34.62 6.75
CA SER A 64 -10.51 -35.14 6.53
C SER A 64 -10.97 -35.09 5.07
N ILE A 65 -10.51 -34.11 4.30
CA ILE A 65 -10.83 -33.94 2.88
C ILE A 65 -9.64 -34.42 2.06
N GLY A 66 -9.89 -35.30 1.07
CA GLY A 66 -8.84 -35.74 0.16
C GLY A 66 -8.15 -34.54 -0.51
N HIS A 67 -6.83 -34.42 -0.35
CA HIS A 67 -6.04 -33.30 -0.86
C HIS A 67 -6.29 -32.99 -2.34
N THR A 68 -6.53 -34.03 -3.15
CA THR A 68 -6.88 -33.90 -4.57
C THR A 68 -8.15 -33.09 -4.80
N VAL A 69 -9.18 -33.24 -3.95
CA VAL A 69 -10.44 -32.51 -4.06
C VAL A 69 -10.22 -31.02 -3.80
N ILE A 70 -9.43 -30.69 -2.77
CA ILE A 70 -9.06 -29.31 -2.44
C ILE A 70 -8.31 -28.67 -3.61
N VAL A 71 -7.28 -29.34 -4.14
CA VAL A 71 -6.49 -28.85 -5.27
C VAL A 71 -7.37 -28.62 -6.50
N ILE A 72 -8.24 -29.56 -6.85
CA ILE A 72 -9.15 -29.43 -8.01
C ILE A 72 -10.10 -28.25 -7.80
N PHE A 73 -10.70 -28.12 -6.61
CA PHE A 73 -11.63 -27.05 -6.31
C PHE A 73 -10.99 -25.66 -6.44
N ILE A 74 -9.82 -25.45 -5.82
CA ILE A 74 -9.13 -24.16 -5.88
C ILE A 74 -8.62 -23.91 -7.30
N SER A 75 -8.08 -24.92 -7.98
CA SER A 75 -7.63 -24.79 -9.38
C SER A 75 -8.78 -24.39 -10.30
N PHE A 76 -9.95 -25.01 -10.14
CA PHE A 76 -11.15 -24.64 -10.88
C PHE A 76 -11.56 -23.19 -10.62
N LEU A 77 -11.55 -22.77 -9.35
CA LEU A 77 -11.89 -21.39 -8.97
C LEU A 77 -10.90 -20.38 -9.60
N VAL A 78 -9.60 -20.66 -9.55
CA VAL A 78 -8.56 -19.84 -10.21
C VAL A 78 -8.83 -19.73 -11.71
N VAL A 79 -9.00 -20.86 -12.39
CA VAL A 79 -9.25 -20.89 -13.84
C VAL A 79 -10.53 -20.14 -14.19
N ALA A 80 -11.61 -20.34 -13.44
CA ALA A 80 -12.89 -19.66 -13.64
C ALA A 80 -12.75 -18.14 -13.49
N CYS A 81 -12.02 -17.67 -12.47
CA CYS A 81 -11.78 -16.24 -12.26
C CYS A 81 -10.97 -15.61 -13.39
N PHE A 82 -9.84 -16.22 -13.76
CA PHE A 82 -9.01 -15.72 -14.86
C PHE A 82 -9.74 -15.77 -16.21
N ALA A 83 -10.48 -16.84 -16.49
CA ALA A 83 -11.26 -16.97 -17.72
C ALA A 83 -12.36 -15.91 -17.81
N PHE A 84 -13.08 -15.65 -16.70
CA PHE A 84 -14.09 -14.60 -16.65
C PHE A 84 -13.51 -13.20 -16.88
N SER A 85 -12.39 -12.87 -16.24
CA SER A 85 -11.69 -11.60 -16.45
C SER A 85 -11.20 -11.46 -17.89
N CYS A 86 -10.68 -12.53 -18.50
CA CYS A 86 -10.31 -12.55 -19.92
C CYS A 86 -11.52 -12.38 -20.85
N TRP A 87 -12.68 -12.94 -20.52
CA TRP A 87 -13.88 -12.82 -21.35
C TRP A 87 -14.48 -11.41 -21.33
N LYS A 88 -14.39 -10.71 -20.19
CA LYS A 88 -14.86 -9.32 -20.03
C LYS A 88 -13.77 -8.27 -20.28
N LYS A 89 -12.68 -8.68 -20.93
CA LYS A 89 -11.49 -7.88 -21.20
C LYS A 89 -11.79 -6.58 -21.96
N GLN A 90 -11.00 -5.54 -21.65
CA GLN A 90 -10.85 -4.35 -22.48
C GLN A 90 -9.51 -4.37 -23.24
N ASN A 91 -9.42 -3.63 -24.34
CA ASN A 91 -8.19 -3.55 -25.12
C ASN A 91 -7.07 -2.90 -24.29
N PHE A 92 -5.85 -3.44 -24.42
CA PHE A 92 -4.69 -2.90 -23.74
C PHE A 92 -4.37 -1.50 -24.27
N THR A 93 -4.19 -0.54 -23.36
CA THR A 93 -3.80 0.84 -23.64
C THR A 93 -2.75 1.30 -22.64
N TRP A 94 -1.96 2.32 -22.98
CA TRP A 94 -0.94 2.88 -22.08
C TRP A 94 -1.48 3.94 -21.11
N ASP A 95 -2.65 4.50 -21.42
CA ASP A 95 -3.38 5.43 -20.57
C ASP A 95 -4.24 4.70 -19.52
N ALA A 96 -4.67 5.42 -18.50
CA ALA A 96 -5.58 4.88 -17.50
C ALA A 96 -6.94 4.61 -18.15
N VAL A 97 -7.44 3.39 -18.03
CA VAL A 97 -8.79 3.05 -18.49
C VAL A 97 -9.73 3.00 -17.31
N GLU A 98 -10.80 3.80 -17.36
CA GLU A 98 -11.90 3.63 -16.42
C GLU A 98 -12.58 2.31 -16.73
N GLN A 99 -12.58 1.41 -15.74
CA GLN A 99 -13.16 0.11 -15.94
C GLN A 99 -14.68 0.20 -16.09
N VAL A 100 -15.15 -0.23 -17.26
CA VAL A 100 -16.57 -0.37 -17.59
C VAL A 100 -17.30 -1.34 -16.64
N ASN A 101 -16.61 -2.35 -16.10
CA ASN A 101 -17.22 -3.33 -15.20
C ASN A 101 -16.38 -3.58 -13.92
N PRO A 102 -16.76 -2.98 -12.78
CA PRO A 102 -16.08 -3.18 -11.50
C PRO A 102 -15.96 -4.65 -11.07
N PHE A 103 -16.91 -5.52 -11.44
CA PHE A 103 -16.88 -6.92 -11.05
C PHE A 103 -15.69 -7.68 -11.65
N ALA A 104 -15.24 -7.32 -12.85
CA ALA A 104 -14.12 -7.99 -13.49
C ALA A 104 -12.81 -7.80 -12.71
N ASP A 105 -12.63 -6.63 -12.09
CA ASP A 105 -11.52 -6.32 -11.20
C ASP A 105 -11.52 -7.20 -9.95
N PHE A 106 -12.67 -7.29 -9.30
CA PHE A 106 -12.84 -8.07 -8.10
C PHE A 106 -12.66 -9.58 -8.34
N THR A 107 -13.16 -10.09 -9.47
CA THR A 107 -12.93 -11.48 -9.86
C THR A 107 -11.46 -11.75 -10.15
N LEU A 108 -10.75 -10.82 -10.81
CA LEU A 108 -9.31 -10.96 -11.04
C LEU A 108 -8.54 -11.03 -9.72
N LEU A 109 -8.86 -10.13 -8.79
CA LEU A 109 -8.24 -10.11 -7.45
C LEU A 109 -8.50 -11.42 -6.69
N LEU A 110 -9.74 -11.92 -6.72
CA LEU A 110 -10.10 -13.20 -6.12
C LEU A 110 -9.32 -14.37 -6.74
N GLY A 111 -9.14 -14.35 -8.07
CA GLY A 111 -8.32 -15.32 -8.78
C GLY A 111 -6.85 -15.29 -8.34
N CYS A 112 -6.25 -14.11 -8.19
CA CYS A 112 -4.88 -13.96 -7.68
C CYS A 112 -4.73 -14.44 -6.24
N LEU A 113 -5.68 -14.14 -5.35
CA LEU A 113 -5.65 -14.61 -3.96
C LEU A 113 -5.84 -16.13 -3.85
N SER A 114 -6.72 -16.68 -4.67
CA SER A 114 -6.94 -18.13 -4.73
C SER A 114 -5.74 -18.85 -5.32
N PHE A 115 -5.03 -18.23 -6.27
CA PHE A 115 -3.77 -18.74 -6.78
C PHE A 115 -2.69 -18.81 -5.69
N LEU A 116 -2.54 -17.78 -4.86
CA LEU A 116 -1.64 -17.83 -3.69
C LEU A 116 -2.00 -18.96 -2.74
N THR A 117 -3.29 -19.19 -2.51
CA THR A 117 -3.77 -20.28 -1.64
C THR A 117 -3.43 -21.65 -2.24
N LEU A 118 -3.65 -21.82 -3.55
CA LEU A 118 -3.28 -23.04 -4.28
C LEU A 118 -1.78 -23.29 -4.21
N GLU A 119 -0.97 -22.29 -4.53
CA GLU A 119 0.48 -22.40 -4.55
C GLU A 119 1.04 -22.71 -3.15
N GLY A 120 0.58 -22.01 -2.12
CA GLY A 120 0.95 -22.26 -0.74
C GLY A 120 0.56 -23.66 -0.28
N TYR A 121 -0.63 -24.13 -0.66
CA TYR A 121 -1.09 -25.49 -0.37
C TYR A 121 -0.23 -26.55 -1.06
N LEU A 122 0.05 -26.38 -2.36
CA LEU A 122 0.87 -27.32 -3.12
C LEU A 122 2.29 -27.39 -2.59
N GLN A 123 2.86 -26.26 -2.16
CA GLN A 123 4.14 -26.28 -1.47
C GLN A 123 4.06 -27.02 -0.14
N TYR A 124 3.09 -26.70 0.71
CA TYR A 124 3.00 -27.28 2.05
C TYR A 124 2.80 -28.80 2.01
N GLN A 125 1.87 -29.27 1.19
CA GLN A 125 1.48 -30.68 1.15
C GLN A 125 2.41 -31.54 0.30
N TYR A 126 2.85 -31.02 -0.86
CA TYR A 126 3.58 -31.80 -1.86
C TYR A 126 5.03 -31.37 -2.03
N ASN A 127 5.50 -30.35 -1.30
CA ASN A 127 6.82 -29.75 -1.49
C ASN A 127 7.11 -29.49 -2.97
N LEU A 128 6.14 -28.90 -3.68
CA LEU A 128 6.17 -28.74 -5.15
C LEU A 128 7.50 -28.16 -5.67
N PHE A 129 8.07 -27.20 -4.94
CA PHE A 129 9.35 -26.56 -5.28
C PHE A 129 10.53 -27.02 -4.39
N GLY A 130 10.34 -28.08 -3.61
CA GLY A 130 11.32 -28.57 -2.63
C GLY A 130 11.71 -27.49 -1.63
N GLU A 131 12.99 -27.41 -1.27
CA GLU A 131 13.52 -26.42 -0.33
C GLU A 131 13.66 -25.00 -0.91
N LYS A 132 13.33 -24.80 -2.19
CA LYS A 132 13.45 -23.51 -2.86
C LYS A 132 12.22 -22.63 -2.60
N TYR A 133 11.99 -22.26 -1.35
CA TYR A 133 10.84 -21.45 -0.92
C TYR A 133 10.72 -20.10 -1.66
N GLY A 134 11.82 -19.54 -2.17
CA GLY A 134 11.78 -18.33 -2.99
C GLY A 134 11.02 -18.51 -4.31
N LEU A 135 10.98 -19.72 -4.90
CA LEU A 135 10.30 -19.94 -6.19
C LEU A 135 8.80 -19.68 -6.10
N ILE A 136 8.18 -19.97 -4.96
CA ILE A 136 6.76 -19.72 -4.69
C ILE A 136 6.43 -18.24 -4.93
N THR A 137 7.13 -17.37 -4.21
CA THR A 137 6.84 -15.93 -4.25
C THR A 137 7.29 -15.30 -5.58
N PHE A 138 8.30 -15.87 -6.23
CA PHE A 138 8.73 -15.46 -7.57
C PHE A 138 7.71 -15.80 -8.65
N ILE A 139 7.17 -17.02 -8.65
CA ILE A 139 6.16 -17.46 -9.62
C ILE A 139 4.89 -16.62 -9.43
N SER A 140 4.44 -16.44 -8.19
CA SER A 140 3.37 -15.50 -7.85
C SER A 140 3.61 -14.08 -8.39
N ALA A 141 4.83 -13.54 -8.25
CA ALA A 141 5.15 -12.22 -8.78
C ALA A 141 4.96 -12.13 -10.30
N ILE A 142 5.49 -13.11 -11.05
CA ILE A 142 5.35 -13.15 -12.52
C ILE A 142 3.88 -13.28 -12.93
N VAL A 143 3.16 -14.22 -12.31
CA VAL A 143 1.75 -14.48 -12.58
C VAL A 143 0.88 -13.27 -12.26
N PHE A 144 1.30 -12.37 -11.37
CA PHE A 144 0.56 -11.14 -11.05
C PHE A 144 1.00 -9.92 -11.85
N PHE A 145 2.28 -9.78 -12.21
CA PHE A 145 2.73 -8.66 -13.05
C PHE A 145 2.04 -8.65 -14.41
N PHE A 146 1.89 -9.82 -15.04
CA PHE A 146 1.22 -9.92 -16.34
C PHE A 146 -0.23 -9.39 -16.32
N PRO A 147 -1.16 -9.95 -15.51
CA PRO A 147 -2.52 -9.46 -15.43
C PRO A 147 -2.62 -8.06 -14.84
N ALA A 148 -1.72 -7.64 -13.95
CA ALA A 148 -1.73 -6.27 -13.43
C ALA A 148 -1.62 -5.24 -14.55
N TYR A 149 -0.64 -5.40 -15.45
CA TYR A 149 -0.45 -4.49 -16.59
C TYR A 149 -1.49 -4.66 -17.69
N PHE A 150 -1.93 -5.90 -17.89
CA PHE A 150 -2.88 -6.22 -18.95
C PHE A 150 -4.31 -5.76 -18.63
N PHE A 151 -4.76 -5.89 -17.38
CA PHE A 151 -6.10 -5.49 -16.93
C PHE A 151 -6.13 -4.12 -16.23
N ASP A 152 -5.00 -3.41 -16.16
CA ASP A 152 -4.90 -2.10 -15.52
C ASP A 152 -5.22 -2.09 -14.01
N HIS A 153 -4.99 -3.22 -13.33
CA HIS A 153 -5.43 -3.42 -11.95
C HIS A 153 -4.35 -3.05 -10.92
N ARG A 154 -4.53 -1.93 -10.21
CA ARG A 154 -3.58 -1.44 -9.18
C ARG A 154 -3.39 -2.37 -7.99
N GLY A 155 -4.46 -3.01 -7.52
CA GLY A 155 -4.39 -4.00 -6.43
C GLY A 155 -3.54 -5.23 -6.77
N VAL A 156 -3.77 -5.86 -7.94
CA VAL A 156 -2.94 -6.97 -8.44
C VAL A 156 -1.50 -6.54 -8.65
N LEU A 157 -1.25 -5.31 -9.12
CA LEU A 157 0.12 -4.76 -9.19
C LEU A 157 0.77 -4.71 -7.81
N SER A 158 0.06 -4.21 -6.80
CA SER A 158 0.58 -4.18 -5.42
C SER A 158 0.90 -5.59 -4.90
N MET A 159 0.08 -6.59 -5.24
CA MET A 159 0.36 -8.00 -4.93
C MET A 159 1.63 -8.49 -5.63
N ALA A 160 1.81 -8.17 -6.90
CA ALA A 160 3.01 -8.54 -7.67
C ALA A 160 4.30 -7.93 -7.07
N ILE A 161 4.28 -6.63 -6.75
CA ILE A 161 5.39 -5.91 -6.12
C ILE A 161 5.73 -6.53 -4.75
N THR A 162 4.70 -6.87 -3.97
CA THR A 162 4.86 -7.49 -2.66
C THR A 162 5.43 -8.91 -2.76
N ALA A 163 4.92 -9.71 -3.71
CA ALA A 163 5.42 -11.06 -3.97
C ALA A 163 6.89 -11.03 -4.41
N PHE A 164 7.27 -10.10 -5.28
CA PHE A 164 8.67 -9.94 -5.69
C PHE A 164 9.58 -9.49 -4.55
N ALA A 165 9.10 -8.58 -3.69
CA ALA A 165 9.84 -8.19 -2.48
C ALA A 165 10.02 -9.37 -1.51
N SER A 166 8.97 -10.20 -1.36
CA SER A 166 9.04 -11.42 -0.56
C SER A 166 10.03 -12.43 -1.15
N TRP A 167 10.08 -12.59 -2.48
CA TRP A 167 11.08 -13.42 -3.14
C TRP A 167 12.51 -12.96 -2.84
N VAL A 168 12.79 -11.66 -2.99
CA VAL A 168 14.11 -11.11 -2.66
C VAL A 168 14.45 -11.37 -1.19
N GLY A 169 13.53 -11.10 -0.27
CA GLY A 169 13.73 -11.34 1.16
C GLY A 169 14.00 -12.80 1.52
N VAL A 170 13.17 -13.72 1.01
CA VAL A 170 13.31 -15.16 1.25
C VAL A 170 14.56 -15.73 0.58
N SER A 171 14.93 -15.27 -0.62
CA SER A 171 16.12 -15.75 -1.34
C SER A 171 17.43 -15.37 -0.65
N ILE A 172 17.42 -14.27 0.10
CA ILE A 172 18.60 -13.75 0.78
C ILE A 172 18.89 -14.51 2.07
N SER A 173 17.86 -14.80 2.86
CA SER A 173 18.07 -15.56 4.09
C SER A 173 16.84 -16.39 4.45
N PRO A 174 16.66 -17.57 3.81
CA PRO A 174 15.56 -18.47 4.15
C PRO A 174 15.59 -18.81 5.65
N LEU A 175 16.76 -19.15 6.18
CA LEU A 175 16.88 -19.62 7.56
C LEU A 175 16.79 -18.49 8.61
N ALA A 176 17.32 -17.29 8.36
CA ALA A 176 17.26 -16.20 9.34
C ALA A 176 15.85 -15.60 9.44
N VAL A 177 15.12 -15.54 8.32
CA VAL A 177 13.70 -15.11 8.31
C VAL A 177 12.83 -16.10 9.08
N PHE A 178 13.01 -17.41 8.88
CA PHE A 178 12.13 -18.42 9.49
C PHE A 178 12.56 -18.88 10.89
N SER A 179 13.86 -18.92 11.20
CA SER A 179 14.35 -19.49 12.47
C SER A 179 14.80 -18.46 13.51
N LYS A 180 15.28 -17.28 13.09
CA LYS A 180 15.83 -16.26 14.01
C LYS A 180 15.06 -14.95 14.02
N ASN A 181 14.14 -14.75 13.06
CA ASN A 181 13.40 -13.50 12.85
C ASN A 181 14.31 -12.26 12.81
N ASP A 182 15.55 -12.45 12.34
CA ASP A 182 16.60 -11.44 12.39
C ASP A 182 16.64 -10.67 11.07
N PHE A 183 15.97 -9.52 11.07
CA PHE A 183 15.94 -8.57 9.95
C PHE A 183 17.03 -7.50 10.05
N THR A 184 17.95 -7.61 11.02
CA THR A 184 19.02 -6.61 11.26
C THR A 184 20.31 -6.93 10.52
N ALA A 185 20.37 -8.07 9.84
CA ALA A 185 21.50 -8.45 9.01
C ALA A 185 21.79 -7.36 7.95
N PRO A 186 23.04 -6.83 7.85
CA PRO A 186 23.37 -5.71 6.96
C PRO A 186 22.99 -5.96 5.49
N TYR A 187 23.16 -7.20 5.03
CA TYR A 187 22.84 -7.57 3.65
C TYR A 187 21.32 -7.55 3.37
N PHE A 188 20.48 -7.92 4.34
CA PHE A 188 19.02 -7.85 4.20
C PHE A 188 18.52 -6.39 4.16
N ILE A 189 19.10 -5.54 5.00
CA ILE A 189 18.77 -4.11 5.02
C ILE A 189 19.15 -3.46 3.68
N PHE A 190 20.38 -3.65 3.22
CA PHE A 190 20.87 -3.02 2.00
C PHE A 190 20.06 -3.45 0.76
N THR A 191 19.78 -4.74 0.62
CA THR A 191 18.99 -5.28 -0.50
C THR A 191 17.55 -4.79 -0.49
N SER A 192 16.91 -4.68 0.69
CA SER A 192 15.58 -4.10 0.83
C SER A 192 15.55 -2.62 0.46
N ILE A 193 16.55 -1.84 0.89
CA ILE A 193 16.69 -0.43 0.51
C ILE A 193 16.86 -0.32 -1.01
N ALA A 194 17.77 -1.10 -1.59
CA ALA A 194 18.04 -1.09 -3.02
C ALA A 194 16.80 -1.45 -3.86
N LEU A 195 16.05 -2.48 -3.44
CA LEU A 195 14.81 -2.88 -4.10
C LEU A 195 13.73 -1.79 -4.00
N GLY A 196 13.56 -1.17 -2.83
CA GLY A 196 12.60 -0.09 -2.69
C GLY A 196 12.97 1.15 -3.51
N ILE A 197 14.27 1.47 -3.65
CA ILE A 197 14.76 2.51 -4.56
C ILE A 197 14.48 2.16 -6.01
N LEU A 198 14.68 0.89 -6.42
CA LEU A 198 14.34 0.42 -7.75
C LEU A 198 12.84 0.62 -8.05
N TYR A 199 11.96 0.24 -7.13
CA TYR A 199 10.51 0.49 -7.29
C TYR A 199 10.18 1.97 -7.39
N MET A 200 10.79 2.81 -6.55
CA MET A 200 10.59 4.27 -6.65
C MET A 200 11.06 4.80 -8.02
N ALA A 201 12.20 4.33 -8.52
CA ALA A 201 12.70 4.71 -9.83
C ALA A 201 11.77 4.28 -10.97
N ILE A 202 11.23 3.05 -10.91
CA ILE A 202 10.23 2.57 -11.88
C ILE A 202 8.97 3.43 -11.83
N GLY A 203 8.48 3.77 -10.63
CA GLY A 203 7.32 4.64 -10.45
C GLY A 203 7.53 6.04 -11.04
N LEU A 204 8.66 6.69 -10.74
CA LEU A 204 9.01 7.99 -11.29
C LEU A 204 9.21 7.94 -12.81
N LEU A 205 9.81 6.86 -13.33
CA LEU A 205 9.99 6.68 -14.77
C LEU A 205 8.66 6.47 -15.50
N SER A 206 7.76 5.67 -14.93
CA SER A 206 6.39 5.46 -15.43
C SER A 206 5.65 6.79 -15.52
N GLU A 207 5.77 7.62 -14.48
CA GLU A 207 5.19 8.96 -14.46
C GLU A 207 5.83 9.88 -15.51
N TYR A 208 7.16 9.95 -15.56
CA TYR A 208 7.91 10.82 -16.46
C TYR A 208 7.68 10.48 -17.94
N ARG A 209 7.66 9.18 -18.29
CA ARG A 209 7.46 8.69 -19.67
C ARG A 209 5.99 8.64 -20.07
N LYS A 210 5.07 8.97 -19.17
CA LYS A 210 3.62 8.83 -19.37
C LYS A 210 3.15 7.40 -19.68
N LEU A 211 3.88 6.39 -19.20
CA LEU A 211 3.55 4.99 -19.42
C LEU A 211 2.84 4.45 -18.18
N LYS A 212 1.54 4.16 -18.26
CA LYS A 212 0.75 3.67 -17.11
C LYS A 212 0.95 4.52 -15.85
N GLN A 213 0.91 5.86 -15.99
CA GLN A 213 1.24 6.81 -14.92
C GLN A 213 0.51 6.55 -13.60
N HIS A 214 -0.70 6.00 -13.69
CA HIS A 214 -1.51 5.71 -12.52
C HIS A 214 -0.95 4.57 -11.63
N PHE A 215 0.02 3.78 -12.12
CA PHE A 215 0.79 2.81 -11.33
C PHE A 215 1.92 3.45 -10.53
N ALA A 216 2.37 4.65 -10.90
CA ALA A 216 3.45 5.35 -10.21
C ALA A 216 3.18 5.48 -8.71
N PHE A 217 1.92 5.72 -8.33
CA PHE A 217 1.52 5.78 -6.92
C PHE A 217 1.82 4.48 -6.17
N SER A 218 1.46 3.32 -6.73
CA SER A 218 1.69 2.02 -6.08
C SER A 218 3.18 1.71 -5.94
N TYR A 219 3.96 1.94 -7.00
CA TYR A 219 5.41 1.75 -6.99
C TYR A 219 6.12 2.65 -5.98
N LEU A 220 5.79 3.94 -5.96
CA LEU A 220 6.35 4.90 -5.02
C LEU A 220 5.96 4.59 -3.58
N LEU A 221 4.69 4.24 -3.34
CA LEU A 221 4.20 3.94 -2.00
C LEU A 221 4.87 2.69 -1.42
N LEU A 222 4.86 1.58 -2.16
CA LEU A 222 5.43 0.33 -1.69
C LEU A 222 6.96 0.40 -1.64
N GLY A 223 7.59 1.00 -2.66
CA GLY A 223 9.04 1.17 -2.71
C GLY A 223 9.59 2.04 -1.59
N SER A 224 8.97 3.21 -1.34
CA SER A 224 9.40 4.08 -0.26
C SER A 224 9.20 3.46 1.12
N ASN A 225 8.06 2.82 1.39
CA ASN A 225 7.85 2.13 2.67
C ASN A 225 8.86 1.00 2.87
N LEU A 226 9.14 0.20 1.84
CA LEU A 226 10.13 -0.87 1.92
C LEU A 226 11.52 -0.31 2.28
N SER A 227 12.01 0.71 1.57
CA SER A 227 13.31 1.32 1.85
C SER A 227 13.35 2.01 3.22
N LEU A 228 12.27 2.69 3.62
CA LEU A 228 12.22 3.40 4.90
C LEU A 228 12.17 2.44 6.09
N ILE A 229 11.38 1.36 6.01
CA ILE A 229 11.32 0.33 7.06
C ILE A 229 12.69 -0.35 7.20
N ALA A 230 13.31 -0.75 6.08
CA ALA A 230 14.65 -1.32 6.09
C ALA A 230 15.69 -0.33 6.63
N GLY A 231 15.60 0.94 6.25
CA GLY A 231 16.45 2.01 6.77
C GLY A 231 16.32 2.17 8.28
N ILE A 232 15.09 2.18 8.82
CA ILE A 232 14.87 2.20 10.27
C ILE A 232 15.48 0.97 10.95
N ALA A 233 15.27 -0.23 10.40
CA ALA A 233 15.92 -1.43 10.94
C ALA A 233 17.44 -1.28 11.01
N GLY A 234 18.06 -0.66 9.99
CA GLY A 234 19.48 -0.31 9.99
C GLY A 234 19.87 0.76 11.01
N VAL A 235 19.03 1.75 11.28
CA VAL A 235 19.26 2.77 12.32
C VAL A 235 19.31 2.14 13.73
N PHE A 236 18.54 1.08 13.96
CA PHE A 236 18.54 0.32 15.21
C PHE A 236 19.62 -0.77 15.27
N SER A 237 20.34 -1.01 14.17
CA SER A 237 21.49 -1.93 14.14
C SER A 237 22.79 -1.23 14.61
N GLU A 238 23.76 -1.99 15.12
CA GLU A 238 25.03 -1.43 15.60
C GLU A 238 25.98 -0.97 14.48
N HIS A 239 25.79 -1.47 13.26
CA HIS A 239 26.67 -1.20 12.12
C HIS A 239 26.19 -0.01 11.28
N LEU A 240 27.08 0.95 11.02
CA LEU A 240 26.86 2.07 10.08
C LEU A 240 25.56 2.88 10.32
N LYS A 241 25.08 2.99 11.56
CA LYS A 241 23.83 3.67 11.93
C LYS A 241 23.64 5.04 11.29
N TYR A 242 24.70 5.85 11.23
CA TYR A 242 24.65 7.20 10.65
C TYR A 242 24.40 7.20 9.13
N LEU A 243 24.88 6.18 8.41
CA LEU A 243 24.60 6.02 6.98
C LEU A 243 23.10 5.75 6.77
N TYR A 244 22.51 4.87 7.57
CA TYR A 244 21.08 4.56 7.48
C TYR A 244 20.20 5.75 7.87
N ILE A 245 20.58 6.53 8.89
CA ILE A 245 19.92 7.80 9.22
C ILE A 245 19.92 8.73 8.00
N LEU A 246 21.07 8.89 7.33
CA LEU A 246 21.19 9.74 6.14
C LEU A 246 20.30 9.25 4.99
N ILE A 247 20.25 7.95 4.73
CA ILE A 247 19.39 7.35 3.70
C ILE A 247 17.91 7.61 4.01
N VAL A 248 17.47 7.34 5.25
CA VAL A 248 16.08 7.58 5.68
C VAL A 248 15.70 9.05 5.50
N LEU A 249 16.57 9.97 5.95
CA LEU A 249 16.34 11.40 5.79
C LEU A 249 16.28 11.83 4.32
N ALA A 250 17.18 11.32 3.48
CA ALA A 250 17.19 11.63 2.04
C ALA A 250 15.87 11.20 1.36
N ILE A 251 15.40 9.98 1.63
CA ILE A 251 14.13 9.47 1.09
C ILE A 251 12.95 10.28 1.64
N SER A 252 12.92 10.55 2.94
CA SER A 252 11.86 11.35 3.57
C SER A 252 11.77 12.78 3.03
N ILE A 253 12.90 13.43 2.76
CA ILE A 253 12.95 14.75 2.13
C ILE A 253 12.44 14.67 0.68
N GLY A 254 12.84 13.65 -0.07
CA GLY A 254 12.32 13.39 -1.42
C GLY A 254 10.80 13.22 -1.43
N LEU A 255 10.27 12.41 -0.51
CA LEU A 255 8.82 12.22 -0.33
C LEU A 255 8.11 13.51 0.06
N PHE A 256 8.70 14.34 0.92
CA PHE A 256 8.14 15.63 1.30
C PHE A 256 7.96 16.56 0.10
N PHE A 257 9.00 16.69 -0.75
CA PHE A 257 8.91 17.50 -1.96
C PHE A 257 7.91 16.91 -2.96
N TYR A 258 7.96 15.61 -3.18
CA TYR A 258 7.02 14.91 -4.05
C TYR A 258 5.57 15.10 -3.58
N ALA A 259 5.31 14.98 -2.28
CA ALA A 259 4.01 15.18 -1.68
C ALA A 259 3.47 16.61 -1.89
N LYS A 260 4.34 17.62 -1.84
CA LYS A 260 3.95 19.02 -2.13
C LYS A 260 3.59 19.22 -3.60
N ILE A 261 4.33 18.61 -4.53
CA ILE A 261 4.02 18.69 -5.96
C ILE A 261 2.68 17.98 -6.25
N LYS A 262 2.49 16.78 -5.69
CA LYS A 262 1.32 15.93 -5.96
C LYS A 262 0.14 16.12 -5.02
N GLN A 263 0.25 17.02 -4.05
CA GLN A 263 -0.76 17.26 -3.00
C GLN A 263 -1.19 15.96 -2.29
N SER A 264 -0.25 15.05 -2.06
CA SER A 264 -0.53 13.74 -1.45
C SER A 264 -0.23 13.75 0.04
N TYR A 265 -1.27 13.59 0.86
CA TYR A 265 -1.14 13.50 2.32
C TYR A 265 -0.36 12.25 2.76
N VAL A 266 -0.52 11.13 2.03
CA VAL A 266 0.10 9.85 2.38
C VAL A 266 1.62 9.97 2.34
N PHE A 267 2.19 10.45 1.22
CA PHE A 267 3.64 10.61 1.09
C PHE A 267 4.22 11.63 2.07
N LEU A 268 3.47 12.71 2.35
CA LEU A 268 3.87 13.71 3.34
C LEU A 268 4.01 13.06 4.72
N LEU A 269 2.97 12.35 5.16
CA LEU A 269 2.92 11.71 6.47
C LEU A 269 3.97 10.60 6.58
N THR A 270 4.09 9.73 5.56
CA THR A 270 5.14 8.70 5.51
C THR A 270 6.53 9.32 5.67
N GLY A 271 6.87 10.33 4.88
CA GLY A 271 8.17 10.99 4.98
C GLY A 271 8.44 11.59 6.37
N ILE A 272 7.46 12.27 6.95
CA ILE A 272 7.60 12.90 8.27
C ILE A 272 7.73 11.85 9.39
N VAL A 273 6.90 10.82 9.41
CA VAL A 273 6.90 9.80 10.46
C VAL A 273 8.23 9.06 10.48
N PHE A 274 8.73 8.62 9.32
CA PHE A 274 10.00 7.91 9.25
C PHE A 274 11.20 8.82 9.57
N ALA A 275 11.19 10.08 9.12
CA ALA A 275 12.22 11.05 9.50
C ALA A 275 12.21 11.33 11.01
N TYR A 276 11.03 11.45 11.60
CA TYR A 276 10.85 11.63 13.03
C TYR A 276 11.50 10.48 13.80
N ILE A 277 11.18 9.22 13.48
CA ILE A 277 11.74 8.05 14.16
C ILE A 277 13.28 8.04 14.07
N ALA A 278 13.86 8.30 12.89
CA ALA A 278 15.30 8.32 12.70
C ALA A 278 15.99 9.45 13.49
N ILE A 279 15.41 10.66 13.48
CA ILE A 279 15.93 11.82 14.23
C ILE A 279 15.82 11.58 15.73
N THR A 280 14.68 11.06 16.19
CA THR A 280 14.46 10.73 17.60
C THR A 280 15.56 9.77 18.07
N LYS A 281 15.80 8.67 17.35
CA LYS A 281 16.87 7.73 17.70
C LYS A 281 18.25 8.39 17.70
N ALA A 282 18.55 9.24 16.72
CA ALA A 282 19.81 9.98 16.65
C ALA A 282 20.01 10.91 17.85
N ILE A 283 18.96 11.59 18.32
CA ILE A 283 19.01 12.49 19.47
C ILE A 283 19.26 11.69 20.76
N PHE A 284 18.54 10.59 20.98
CA PHE A 284 18.72 9.78 22.19
C PHE A 284 20.09 9.11 22.29
N ASP A 285 20.73 8.83 21.15
CA ASP A 285 22.07 8.27 21.09
C ASP A 285 23.17 9.26 21.51
N ILE A 286 22.88 10.56 21.58
CA ILE A 286 23.86 11.59 22.01
C ILE A 286 24.04 11.56 23.53
N PHE A 287 23.01 11.14 24.28
CA PHE A 287 23.07 11.13 25.74
C PHE A 287 23.66 9.81 26.24
N PRO A 288 24.78 9.81 26.99
CA PRO A 288 25.38 8.58 27.50
C PRO A 288 24.70 8.05 28.78
N ASP A 289 24.11 8.93 29.60
CA ASP A 289 23.51 8.59 30.90
C ASP A 289 22.02 8.22 30.79
N ASP A 290 21.66 7.03 31.26
CA ASP A 290 20.30 6.50 31.22
C ASP A 290 19.31 7.27 32.10
N SER A 291 19.77 7.85 33.21
CA SER A 291 18.89 8.66 34.08
C SER A 291 18.47 9.96 33.39
N MET A 292 19.41 10.61 32.69
CA MET A 292 19.16 11.82 31.90
C MET A 292 18.27 11.54 30.68
N LYS A 293 18.44 10.39 30.03
CA LYS A 293 17.59 9.96 28.90
C LYS A 293 16.13 9.87 29.29
N VAL A 294 15.79 9.33 30.46
CA VAL A 294 14.39 9.15 30.91
C VAL A 294 13.71 10.50 31.10
N TRP A 295 14.36 11.44 31.79
CA TRP A 295 13.82 12.78 31.99
C TRP A 295 13.69 13.54 30.67
N PHE A 296 14.72 13.51 29.82
CA PHE A 296 14.67 14.13 28.50
C PHE A 296 13.56 13.52 27.64
N ALA A 297 13.35 12.20 27.70
CA ALA A 297 12.30 11.53 26.96
C ALA A 297 10.91 12.04 27.31
N ALA A 298 10.61 12.21 28.59
CA ALA A 298 9.32 12.72 29.03
C ALA A 298 8.99 14.08 28.39
N TYR A 299 9.92 15.04 28.44
CA TYR A 299 9.72 16.36 27.83
C TYR A 299 9.74 16.32 26.30
N TYR A 300 10.62 15.51 25.71
CA TYR A 300 10.74 15.35 24.26
C TYR A 300 9.44 14.81 23.64
N PHE A 301 8.85 13.75 24.21
CA PHE A 301 7.61 13.17 23.68
C PHE A 301 6.41 14.10 23.86
N ILE A 302 6.35 14.89 24.94
CA ILE A 302 5.31 15.92 25.10
C ILE A 302 5.45 17.00 24.03
N ALA A 303 6.65 17.56 23.85
CA ALA A 303 6.90 18.62 22.87
C ALA A 303 6.63 18.16 21.43
N THR A 304 7.06 16.95 21.08
CA THR A 304 6.85 16.36 19.76
C THR A 304 5.39 15.97 19.53
N GLY A 305 4.67 15.52 20.56
CA GLY A 305 3.22 15.30 20.51
C GLY A 305 2.44 16.57 20.15
N ILE A 306 2.77 17.70 20.78
CA ILE A 306 2.21 19.01 20.43
C ILE A 306 2.57 19.38 18.97
N GLY A 307 3.81 19.11 18.56
CA GLY A 307 4.27 19.31 17.18
C GLY A 307 3.47 18.50 16.16
N VAL A 308 3.16 17.23 16.45
CA VAL A 308 2.32 16.37 15.58
C VAL A 308 0.91 16.93 15.47
N ILE A 309 0.30 17.37 16.57
CA ILE A 309 -1.04 17.99 16.55
C ILE A 309 -1.03 19.23 15.63
N PHE A 310 -0.03 20.11 15.80
CA PHE A 310 0.12 21.29 14.97
C PHE A 310 0.35 20.94 13.49
N LEU A 311 1.13 19.89 13.23
CA LEU A 311 1.38 19.38 11.89
C LEU A 311 0.07 18.91 11.23
N LEU A 312 -0.73 18.11 11.93
CA LEU A 312 -2.02 17.59 11.44
C LEU A 312 -2.99 18.74 11.12
N PHE A 313 -3.09 19.76 11.98
CA PHE A 313 -3.91 20.95 11.71
C PHE A 313 -3.45 21.74 10.49
N ASN A 314 -2.14 21.75 10.21
CA ASN A 314 -1.56 22.54 9.13
C ASN A 314 -1.24 21.77 7.86
N LEU A 315 -1.54 20.45 7.78
CA LEU A 315 -1.29 19.61 6.60
C LEU A 315 -1.80 20.27 5.31
N LYS A 316 -3.03 20.79 5.33
CA LYS A 316 -3.65 21.46 4.17
C LYS A 316 -2.86 22.70 3.73
N LYS A 317 -2.33 23.48 4.67
CA LYS A 317 -1.54 24.68 4.39
C LYS A 317 -0.17 24.29 3.82
N ILE A 318 0.50 23.33 4.44
CA ILE A 318 1.82 22.83 4.01
C ILE A 318 1.77 22.35 2.55
N LEU A 319 0.72 21.62 2.18
CA LEU A 319 0.52 21.18 0.81
C LEU A 319 0.16 22.36 -0.12
N LYS A 320 -0.81 23.21 0.23
CA LYS A 320 -1.29 24.30 -0.65
C LYS A 320 -0.29 25.44 -0.90
N THR A 321 0.74 25.60 -0.06
CA THR A 321 1.72 26.70 -0.19
C THR A 321 2.52 26.64 -1.51
N ALA A 322 2.50 25.52 -2.24
CA ALA A 322 3.19 25.38 -3.52
C ALA A 322 2.53 26.12 -4.70
N LYS A 323 1.22 26.44 -4.65
CA LYS A 323 0.51 27.10 -5.76
C LYS A 323 0.58 28.64 -5.74
N GLN A 324 1.16 29.23 -4.69
CA GLN A 324 1.28 30.71 -4.57
C GLN A 324 2.64 31.26 -5.04
N ARG A 325 3.51 30.42 -5.63
CA ARG A 325 4.86 30.81 -6.11
C ARG A 325 5.16 30.39 -7.56
N LEU A 326 4.13 30.09 -8.34
CA LEU A 326 4.15 29.99 -9.81
C LEU A 326 3.02 30.88 -10.31
#